data_AF-K6TV70-F1
#
_entry.id   AF-K6TV70-F1
#
_cell.length_a   1.000
_cell.length_b   1.000
_cell.length_c   1.000
_cell.angle_alpha   90.00
_cell.angle_beta   90.00
_cell.angle_gamma   90.00
#
_symmetry.space_group_name_H-M   'P 1'
#
loop_
_entity.id
_entity.type
_entity.pdbx_description
1 polymer ?
#
loop_
_entity_poly.entity_id
_entity_poly.type
_entity_poly.pdbx_seq_one_letter_code
_entity_poly.pdbx_strand_id
1 'polypeptide(L)'
;MKLLRKMVIIIIVIVIVVETLIGAVPDNICCNLIKPVNIGVVFYRFDDPYVMQLKQSLENIQKKSEGKVKFSFYDSKNDKVIQNQNINALLQSGSVDVLVLSLVDLVNDPKGIINKIKEKKYSSDFC
;
A
#
# COMPACT_ATOMS: atom_id res chain seq x y z
N MET A 1 33.91 -21.69 -54.80
CA MET A 1 33.43 -22.10 -53.46
C MET A 1 34.20 -21.53 -52.26
N LYS A 2 35.47 -21.09 -52.40
CA LYS A 2 36.22 -20.51 -51.27
C LYS A 2 35.69 -19.14 -50.81
N LEU A 3 35.22 -18.31 -51.75
CA LEU A 3 34.64 -16.99 -51.47
C LEU A 3 33.25 -17.09 -50.83
N LEU A 4 32.39 -18.00 -51.33
CA LEU A 4 31.09 -18.30 -50.72
C LEU A 4 31.22 -18.83 -49.28
N ARG A 5 32.19 -19.71 -49.01
CA ARG A 5 32.47 -20.20 -47.66
C ARG A 5 32.88 -19.09 -46.70
N LYS A 6 33.66 -18.10 -47.17
CA LYS A 6 34.03 -16.92 -46.37
C LYS A 6 32.82 -16.02 -46.07
N MET A 7 31.92 -15.83 -47.04
CA MET A 7 30.70 -15.04 -46.84
C MET A 7 29.75 -15.70 -45.81
N VAL A 8 29.59 -17.02 -45.86
CA VAL A 8 28.76 -17.76 -44.88
C VAL A 8 29.33 -17.62 -43.46
N ILE A 9 30.66 -17.70 -43.30
CA ILE A 9 31.31 -17.53 -41.99
C ILE A 9 31.07 -16.11 -41.44
N ILE A 10 31.16 -15.08 -42.28
CA ILE A 10 30.94 -13.68 -41.88
C ILE A 10 29.48 -13.47 -41.40
N ILE A 11 28.50 -14.04 -42.11
CA ILE A 11 27.09 -13.94 -41.72
C ILE A 11 26.83 -14.57 -40.35
N ILE A 12 27.41 -15.75 -40.08
CA ILE A 12 27.25 -16.43 -38.78
C ILE A 12 27.85 -15.60 -37.64
N VAL A 13 29.02 -14.99 -37.85
CA VAL A 13 29.66 -14.12 -36.84
C VAL A 13 28.80 -12.88 -36.55
N ILE A 14 28.19 -12.28 -37.58
CA ILE A 14 27.32 -11.11 -37.41
C ILE A 14 26.08 -11.48 -36.58
N VAL A 15 25.46 -12.64 -36.82
CA VAL A 15 24.29 -13.10 -36.05
C VAL A 15 24.64 -13.29 -34.57
N ILE A 16 25.78 -13.89 -34.26
CA ILE A 16 26.25 -14.08 -32.87
C ILE A 16 26.49 -12.73 -32.17
N VAL A 17 27.07 -11.75 -32.87
CA VAL A 17 27.32 -10.41 -32.30
C VAL A 17 26.00 -9.68 -32.02
N VAL A 18 24.99 -9.81 -32.88
CA VAL A 18 23.67 -9.19 -32.69
C VAL A 18 22.97 -9.76 -31.45
N GLU A 19 23.05 -11.07 -31.20
CA GLU A 19 22.46 -11.67 -29.99
C GLU A 19 23.13 -11.19 -28.70
N THR A 20 24.46 -10.96 -28.71
CA THR A 20 25.18 -10.42 -27.54
C THR A 20 24.88 -8.95 -27.22
N LEU A 21 24.31 -8.19 -28.17
CA LEU A 21 23.98 -6.77 -27.97
C LEU A 21 22.57 -6.54 -27.38
N ILE A 22 21.71 -7.56 -27.36
CA ILE A 22 20.35 -7.47 -26.77
C ILE A 22 20.37 -7.84 -25.26
N GLY A 23 21.48 -8.36 -24.75
CA GLY A 23 21.61 -8.85 -23.37
C GLY A 23 22.06 -7.85 -22.30
N ALA A 24 22.11 -6.55 -22.61
CA ALA A 24 22.48 -5.52 -21.63
C ALA A 24 21.51 -4.34 -21.67
N VAL A 25 20.22 -4.63 -21.44
CA VAL A 25 19.39 -3.63 -20.76
C VAL A 25 19.84 -3.71 -19.30
N PRO A 26 20.54 -2.71 -18.75
CA PRO A 26 20.72 -2.69 -17.30
C PRO A 26 19.31 -2.74 -16.71
N ASP A 27 19.07 -3.64 -15.77
CA ASP A 27 17.96 -3.54 -14.83
C ASP A 27 18.16 -2.27 -13.98
N ASN A 28 18.05 -1.11 -14.64
CA ASN A 28 17.80 0.16 -14.01
C ASN A 28 16.29 0.41 -13.95
N ILE A 29 15.48 -0.65 -13.98
CA ILE A 29 14.31 -0.69 -13.10
C ILE A 29 14.88 -0.62 -11.70
N CYS A 30 15.22 0.61 -11.30
CA CYS A 30 15.27 1.04 -9.93
C CYS A 30 14.08 0.32 -9.31
N CYS A 31 14.35 -0.68 -8.48
CA CYS A 31 13.31 -1.32 -7.73
C CYS A 31 12.74 -0.17 -6.91
N ASN A 32 11.70 0.49 -7.43
CA ASN A 32 10.71 1.15 -6.63
C ASN A 32 10.27 0.01 -5.74
N LEU A 33 10.94 -0.10 -4.60
CA LEU A 33 10.58 -0.95 -3.51
C LEU A 33 9.15 -0.53 -3.25
N ILE A 34 8.19 -1.29 -3.79
CA ILE A 34 6.77 -0.93 -3.71
C ILE A 34 6.49 -0.99 -2.22
N LYS A 35 6.57 0.16 -1.56
CA LYS A 35 6.34 0.25 -0.13
C LYS A 35 4.87 -0.12 0.05
N PRO A 36 4.54 -1.08 0.93
CA PRO A 36 3.17 -1.44 1.17
C PRO A 36 2.40 -0.21 1.65
N VAL A 37 1.21 0.01 1.10
CA VAL A 37 0.30 1.05 1.59
C VAL A 37 -0.15 0.66 2.99
N ASN A 38 0.13 1.50 3.98
CA ASN A 38 -0.23 1.29 5.38
C ASN A 38 -1.63 1.85 5.62
N ILE A 39 -2.57 0.97 5.96
CA ILE A 39 -3.98 1.30 6.16
C ILE A 39 -4.34 1.09 7.62
N GLY A 40 -4.66 2.18 8.32
CA GLY A 40 -5.24 2.12 9.66
C GLY A 40 -6.76 1.96 9.58
N VAL A 41 -7.31 0.95 10.25
CA VAL A 41 -8.75 0.68 10.28
C VAL A 41 -9.25 0.76 11.72
N VAL A 42 -10.04 1.78 12.02
CA VAL A 42 -10.64 1.98 13.34
C VAL A 42 -12.08 1.50 13.31
N PHE A 43 -12.36 0.40 13.99
CA PHE A 43 -13.71 -0.15 14.12
C PHE A 43 -14.41 0.37 15.37
N TYR A 44 -15.74 0.50 15.34
CA TYR A 44 -16.50 0.87 16.53
C TYR A 44 -16.42 -0.20 17.62
N ARG A 45 -16.51 -1.50 17.28
CA ARG A 45 -16.27 -2.61 18.22
C ARG A 45 -15.91 -3.91 17.48
N PHE A 46 -15.06 -4.76 18.05
CA PHE A 46 -14.65 -6.04 17.41
C PHE A 46 -15.62 -7.20 17.61
N ASP A 47 -16.46 -7.15 18.64
CA ASP A 47 -17.42 -8.20 18.99
C ASP A 47 -18.70 -8.16 18.13
N ASP A 48 -18.81 -7.19 17.23
CA ASP A 48 -19.90 -7.16 16.26
C ASP A 48 -19.69 -8.18 15.14
N PRO A 49 -20.67 -9.06 14.85
CA PRO A 49 -20.55 -10.06 13.79
C PRO A 49 -20.22 -9.48 12.40
N TYR A 50 -20.77 -8.29 12.08
CA TYR A 50 -20.47 -7.63 10.81
C TYR A 50 -19.01 -7.16 10.77
N VAL A 51 -18.53 -6.54 11.85
CA VAL A 51 -17.12 -6.09 11.95
C VAL A 51 -16.16 -7.28 11.88
N MET A 52 -16.50 -8.38 12.54
CA MET A 52 -15.68 -9.60 12.50
C MET A 52 -15.52 -10.12 11.06
N GLN A 53 -16.61 -10.21 10.30
CA GLN A 53 -16.57 -10.62 8.89
C GLN A 53 -15.80 -9.63 8.00
N LEU A 54 -16.00 -8.33 8.22
CA LEU A 54 -15.30 -7.28 7.49
C LEU A 54 -13.79 -7.33 7.76
N LYS A 55 -13.38 -7.48 9.03
CA LYS A 55 -11.97 -7.64 9.42
C LYS A 55 -11.35 -8.86 8.74
N GLN A 56 -12.00 -10.02 8.79
CA GLN A 56 -11.52 -11.23 8.12
C GLN A 56 -11.37 -11.03 6.60
N SER A 57 -12.29 -10.30 5.98
CA SER A 57 -12.23 -9.99 4.55
C SER A 57 -11.03 -9.10 4.22
N LEU A 58 -10.74 -8.09 5.04
CA LEU A 58 -9.56 -7.22 4.89
C LEU A 58 -8.24 -7.99 5.12
N GLU A 59 -8.20 -8.88 6.10
CA GLU A 59 -7.05 -9.76 6.32
C GLU A 59 -6.80 -10.69 5.12
N ASN A 60 -7.87 -11.21 4.51
CA ASN A 60 -7.76 -12.03 3.30
C ASN A 60 -7.28 -11.22 2.09
N ILE A 61 -7.69 -9.96 1.96
CA ILE A 61 -7.18 -9.04 0.93
C ILE A 61 -5.68 -8.80 1.13
N GLN A 62 -5.24 -8.59 2.38
CA GLN A 62 -3.81 -8.44 2.70
C GLN A 62 -2.99 -9.66 2.26
N LYS A 63 -3.46 -10.87 2.62
CA LYS A 63 -2.78 -12.12 2.24
C LYS A 63 -2.67 -12.29 0.73
N LYS A 64 -3.72 -11.95 -0.02
CA LYS A 64 -3.73 -11.99 -1.50
C LYS A 64 -2.89 -10.89 -2.15
N SER A 65 -2.55 -9.85 -1.40
CA SER A 65 -1.83 -8.65 -1.87
C SER A 65 -0.52 -8.47 -1.11
N GLU A 66 0.16 -9.58 -0.81
CA GLU A 66 1.38 -9.60 -0.01
C GLU A 66 2.42 -8.59 -0.55
N GLY A 67 3.01 -7.82 0.36
CA GLY A 67 3.97 -6.75 0.03
C GLY A 67 3.35 -5.47 -0.54
N LYS A 68 2.05 -5.42 -0.85
CA LYS A 68 1.39 -4.24 -1.44
C LYS A 68 0.54 -3.44 -0.45
N VAL A 69 -0.09 -4.11 0.51
CA VAL A 69 -0.98 -3.49 1.50
C VAL A 69 -0.70 -4.06 2.88
N LYS A 70 -0.76 -3.21 3.91
CA LYS A 70 -0.67 -3.61 5.31
C LYS A 70 -1.77 -2.92 6.12
N PHE A 71 -2.69 -3.71 6.68
CA PHE A 71 -3.75 -3.23 7.57
C PHE A 71 -3.30 -3.29 9.03
N SER A 72 -3.68 -2.27 9.79
CA SER A 72 -3.60 -2.25 11.26
C SER A 72 -5.00 -1.97 11.80
N PHE A 73 -5.51 -2.87 12.65
CA PHE A 73 -6.89 -2.82 13.14
C PHE A 73 -6.96 -2.31 14.57
N TYR A 74 -7.89 -1.39 14.85
CA TYR A 74 -8.08 -0.76 16.16
C TYR A 74 -9.52 -0.93 16.62
N ASP A 75 -9.68 -1.38 17.86
CA ASP A 75 -10.99 -1.58 18.49
C ASP A 75 -11.35 -0.34 19.33
N SER A 76 -12.52 0.25 19.05
CA SER A 76 -13.04 1.36 19.86
C SER A 76 -13.94 0.90 21.01
N LYS A 77 -14.27 -0.39 21.12
CA LYS A 77 -15.09 -0.95 22.22
C LYS A 77 -16.43 -0.23 22.45
N ASN A 78 -17.03 0.25 21.36
CA ASN A 78 -18.23 1.06 21.33
C ASN A 78 -18.13 2.37 22.15
N ASP A 79 -16.92 2.88 22.33
CA ASP A 79 -16.62 4.05 23.15
C ASP A 79 -15.97 5.17 22.30
N LYS A 80 -16.59 6.36 22.33
CA LYS A 80 -16.12 7.53 21.56
C LYS A 80 -14.78 8.07 22.03
N VAL A 81 -14.47 7.97 23.32
CA VAL A 81 -13.20 8.40 23.90
C VAL A 81 -12.09 7.50 23.37
N ILE A 82 -12.31 6.18 23.42
CA ILE A 82 -11.35 5.19 22.88
C ILE A 82 -11.17 5.39 21.37
N GLN A 83 -12.27 5.57 20.61
CA GLN A 83 -12.20 5.88 19.18
C GLN A 83 -11.33 7.12 18.91
N ASN A 84 -11.58 8.20 19.65
CA ASN A 84 -10.84 9.45 19.51
C ASN A 84 -9.36 9.31 19.88
N GLN A 85 -9.03 8.48 20.87
CA GLN A 85 -7.66 8.16 21.24
C GLN A 85 -6.95 7.40 20.11
N ASN A 86 -7.58 6.37 19.56
CA ASN A 86 -7.06 5.60 18.43
C ASN A 86 -6.77 6.48 17.21
N ILE A 87 -7.74 7.32 16.82
CA ILE A 87 -7.60 8.28 15.72
C ILE A 87 -6.45 9.27 16.00
N ASN A 88 -6.40 9.82 17.21
CA ASN A 88 -5.36 10.77 17.59
C ASN A 88 -3.95 10.18 17.53
N ALA A 89 -3.77 8.95 18.01
CA ALA A 89 -2.50 8.24 17.98
C ALA A 89 -2.04 7.97 16.53
N LEU A 90 -2.96 7.52 15.67
CA LEU A 90 -2.69 7.29 14.25
C LEU A 90 -2.27 8.58 13.54
N LEU A 91 -2.99 9.68 13.75
CA LEU A 91 -2.66 10.97 13.15
C LEU A 91 -1.32 11.54 13.66
N GLN A 92 -1.00 11.37 14.94
CA GLN A 92 0.27 11.83 15.52
C GLN A 92 1.47 11.01 15.04
N SER A 93 1.29 9.69 14.91
CA SER A 93 2.37 8.81 14.46
C SER A 93 2.79 9.02 13.01
N GLY A 94 1.87 9.53 12.16
CA GLY A 94 2.09 9.63 10.72
C GLY A 94 2.33 8.28 10.02
N SER A 95 2.04 7.15 10.69
CA SER A 95 2.44 5.82 10.23
C SER A 95 1.46 5.15 9.25
N VAL A 96 0.40 5.86 8.85
CA VAL A 96 -0.64 5.35 7.96
C VAL A 96 -0.87 6.29 6.77
N ASP A 97 -0.96 5.70 5.59
CA ASP A 97 -1.26 6.40 4.34
C ASP A 97 -2.77 6.62 4.18
N VAL A 98 -3.56 5.65 4.64
CA VAL A 98 -5.03 5.66 4.57
C VAL A 98 -5.62 5.36 5.94
N LEU A 99 -6.65 6.11 6.32
CA LEU A 99 -7.45 5.89 7.52
C LEU A 99 -8.88 5.51 7.13
N VAL A 100 -9.31 4.32 7.54
CA VAL A 100 -10.67 3.81 7.36
C VAL A 100 -11.37 3.83 8.72
N LEU A 101 -12.58 4.39 8.77
CA LEU A 101 -13.32 4.59 10.01
C LEU A 101 -14.70 3.93 9.95
N SER A 102 -14.99 3.14 10.97
CA SER A 102 -16.34 2.73 11.33
C SER A 102 -16.68 3.42 12.65
N LEU A 103 -17.52 4.46 12.57
CA LEU A 103 -17.77 5.40 13.68
C LEU A 103 -18.62 4.76 14.77
N VAL A 104 -18.33 5.10 16.03
CA VAL A 104 -19.17 4.71 17.18
C VAL A 104 -20.52 5.41 17.13
N ASP A 105 -20.56 6.65 16.63
CA ASP A 105 -21.79 7.41 16.45
C ASP A 105 -21.81 8.06 15.07
N LEU A 106 -22.62 7.48 14.19
CA LEU A 106 -22.82 7.93 12.81
C LEU A 106 -23.82 9.09 12.71
N VAL A 107 -24.67 9.29 13.72
CA VAL A 107 -25.82 10.19 13.64
C VAL A 107 -25.43 11.59 14.10
N ASN A 108 -24.69 11.70 15.19
CA ASN A 108 -24.53 12.99 15.86
C ASN A 108 -23.23 13.72 15.52
N ASP A 109 -22.17 13.01 15.13
CA ASP A 109 -20.86 13.65 14.94
C ASP A 109 -19.94 13.10 13.81
N PRO A 110 -20.45 12.78 12.62
CA PRO A 110 -19.57 12.41 11.51
C PRO A 110 -18.70 13.61 11.06
N LYS A 111 -19.22 14.83 11.14
CA LYS A 111 -18.52 16.04 10.70
C LYS A 111 -17.38 16.45 11.62
N GLY A 112 -17.56 16.37 12.95
CA GLY A 112 -16.51 16.75 13.90
C GLY A 112 -15.28 15.85 13.78
N ILE A 113 -15.48 14.55 13.59
CA ILE A 113 -14.39 13.59 13.37
C ILE A 113 -13.64 13.91 12.06
N ILE A 114 -14.35 14.20 10.97
CA ILE A 114 -13.73 14.58 9.69
C ILE A 114 -12.93 15.89 9.84
N ASN A 115 -13.49 16.90 10.50
CA ASN A 115 -12.82 18.18 10.70
C ASN A 115 -11.54 18.04 11.52
N LYS A 116 -11.58 17.25 12.60
CA LYS A 116 -10.42 16.95 13.44
C LYS A 116 -9.28 16.29 12.66
N ILE A 117 -9.60 15.40 11.72
CA ILE A 117 -8.61 14.75 10.85
C ILE A 117 -7.98 15.77 9.89
N LYS A 118 -8.81 16.65 9.30
CA LYS A 118 -8.34 17.71 8.40
C LYS A 118 -7.40 18.68 9.11
N GLU A 119 -7.82 19.23 10.24
CA GLU A 119 -7.03 20.21 11.03
C GLU A 119 -5.64 19.67 11.38
N LYS A 120 -5.54 18.41 11.83
CA LYS A 120 -4.26 17.80 12.15
C LYS A 120 -3.34 17.61 10.95
N LYS A 121 -3.88 17.24 9.77
CA LYS A 121 -3.08 17.12 8.54
C LYS A 121 -2.52 18.47 8.10
N TYR A 122 -3.33 19.53 8.12
CA TYR A 122 -2.85 20.87 7.77
C TYR A 122 -1.82 21.43 8.76
N SER A 123 -1.90 21.05 10.03
CA SER A 123 -0.91 21.47 11.04
C SER A 123 0.44 20.76 10.90
N SER A 124 0.49 19.56 10.30
CA SER A 124 1.75 18.82 10.09
C SER A 124 2.51 19.24 8.83
N ASP A 125 1.84 19.89 7.87
CA ASP A 125 2.45 20.33 6.61
C ASP A 125 3.23 21.66 6.73
N PHE A 126 3.24 22.28 7.92
CA PHE A 126 3.89 23.57 8.20
C PHE A 126 5.16 23.47 9.06
N CYS A 127 5.72 22.28 9.26
CA CYS A 127 6.99 22.06 9.97
C CYS A 127 8.07 21.49 9.05
#